data_AF-A0A915KGT4-F1
#
_entry.id   AF-A0A915KGT4-F1
#
_cell.length_a   1.000
_cell.length_b   1.000
_cell.length_c   1.000
_cell.angle_alpha   90.00
_cell.angle_beta   90.00
_cell.angle_gamma   90.00
#
_symmetry.space_group_name_H-M   'P 1'
#
loop_
_entity.id
_entity.type
_entity.pdbx_description
1 polymer ?
#
loop_
_entity_poly.entity_id
_entity_poly.type
_entity_poly.pdbx_seq_one_letter_code
_entity_poly.pdbx_strand_id
1 'polypeptide(L)'
;MTTILPIISSINQTWQTTLPPIDNHTHKPSSEGGIFSGNGVFPTGLSRFLVQAIIIIALSRFLHIFLRKLRQPRVIAEVISGIMLGPSMLGRIPGFKQTFFPDDSSGILGLVANIGLVFYLFLVGLELEPQVFFNNIRTSAIISLAGIILPFLVGVACSYGLYTYLLVPNVNNVPFMSFMLFTGVAISITAFPVLARILTEKKLLATPVGTTAISAAAIDDAVAWTLLALVISILHAKDQLTALYVFLVASAYAAV
;
A
#
# COMPACT_ATOMS: atom_id res chain seq x y z
N MET A 1 8.16 -68.96 -1.92
CA MET A 1 7.19 -68.10 -2.62
C MET A 1 6.10 -67.57 -1.65
N THR A 2 6.47 -67.24 -0.40
CA THR A 2 5.53 -66.89 0.68
C THR A 2 5.89 -65.61 1.46
N THR A 3 7.02 -64.96 1.14
CA THR A 3 7.54 -63.79 1.86
C THR A 3 7.29 -62.45 1.17
N ILE A 4 6.79 -62.44 -0.08
CA ILE A 4 6.61 -61.19 -0.86
C ILE A 4 5.17 -60.65 -0.79
N LEU A 5 4.18 -61.53 -0.60
CA LEU A 5 2.76 -61.15 -0.50
C LEU A 5 2.46 -60.14 0.63
N PRO A 6 3.05 -60.23 1.84
CA PRO A 6 2.76 -59.29 2.92
C PRO A 6 3.29 -57.87 2.65
N ILE A 7 4.41 -57.77 1.92
CA ILE A 7 5.06 -56.52 1.56
C ILE A 7 4.25 -55.79 0.48
N ILE A 8 3.70 -56.53 -0.49
CA ILE A 8 2.82 -55.95 -1.50
C ILE A 8 1.52 -55.44 -0.86
N SER A 9 0.95 -56.17 0.12
CA SER A 9 -0.25 -55.71 0.82
C SER A 9 0.01 -54.47 1.68
N SER A 10 1.16 -54.39 2.37
CA SER A 10 1.49 -53.23 3.20
C SER A 10 1.79 -51.99 2.36
N ILE A 11 2.46 -52.16 1.21
CA ILE A 11 2.69 -51.09 0.24
C ILE A 11 1.34 -50.59 -0.29
N ASN A 12 0.46 -51.48 -0.74
CA ASN A 12 -0.86 -51.09 -1.26
C ASN A 12 -1.72 -50.34 -0.21
N GLN A 13 -1.65 -50.76 1.05
CA GLN A 13 -2.37 -50.12 2.15
C GLN A 13 -1.76 -48.75 2.50
N THR A 14 -0.44 -48.59 2.38
CA THR A 14 0.25 -47.30 2.58
C THR A 14 -0.03 -46.32 1.44
N TRP A 15 -0.12 -46.80 0.19
CA TRP A 15 -0.51 -45.98 -0.97
C TRP A 15 -1.96 -45.49 -0.89
N GLN A 16 -2.87 -46.28 -0.30
CA GLN A 16 -4.28 -45.87 -0.12
C GLN A 16 -4.48 -44.87 1.02
N THR A 17 -3.60 -44.82 2.02
CA THR A 17 -3.71 -43.90 3.17
C THR A 17 -2.93 -42.60 3.00
N THR A 18 -1.94 -42.56 2.10
CA THR A 18 -1.13 -41.36 1.83
C THR A 18 -1.63 -40.53 0.66
N LEU A 19 -2.42 -41.11 -0.25
CA LEU A 19 -3.14 -40.33 -1.26
C LEU A 19 -4.38 -39.71 -0.62
N PRO A 20 -4.61 -38.38 -0.76
CA PRO A 20 -5.91 -37.82 -0.43
C PRO A 20 -6.99 -38.59 -1.20
N PRO A 21 -8.20 -38.76 -0.64
CA PRO A 21 -9.30 -39.38 -1.38
C PRO A 21 -9.40 -38.72 -2.76
N ILE A 22 -9.51 -39.52 -3.81
CA ILE A 22 -9.85 -38.98 -5.13
C ILE A 22 -11.29 -38.54 -5.00
N ASP A 23 -11.46 -37.29 -4.58
CA ASP A 23 -12.74 -36.64 -4.60
C ASP A 23 -13.18 -36.71 -6.05
N ASN A 24 -14.26 -37.45 -6.32
CA ASN A 24 -14.97 -37.37 -7.59
C ASN A 24 -15.70 -36.01 -7.72
N HIS A 25 -15.11 -34.95 -7.16
CA HIS A 25 -15.26 -33.62 -7.70
C HIS A 25 -14.73 -33.73 -9.12
N THR A 26 -15.67 -33.95 -10.05
CA THR A 26 -15.56 -33.39 -11.39
C THR A 26 -14.75 -32.11 -11.25
N HIS A 27 -13.56 -32.05 -11.86
CA HIS A 27 -13.00 -30.77 -12.24
C HIS A 27 -14.08 -30.14 -13.12
N LYS A 28 -15.03 -29.46 -12.47
CA LYS A 28 -15.96 -28.59 -13.15
C LYS A 28 -14.99 -27.63 -13.82
N PRO A 29 -14.88 -27.63 -15.17
CA PRO A 29 -14.02 -26.66 -15.84
C PRO A 29 -14.38 -25.34 -15.22
N SER A 30 -13.38 -24.64 -14.66
CA SER A 30 -13.52 -23.36 -13.96
C SER A 30 -14.65 -22.60 -14.61
N SER A 31 -15.79 -22.52 -13.95
CA SER A 31 -17.06 -22.23 -14.63
C SER A 31 -16.95 -20.87 -15.34
N GLU A 32 -16.56 -20.89 -16.62
CA GLU A 32 -16.40 -19.71 -17.49
C GLU A 32 -17.76 -19.16 -17.92
N GLY A 33 -18.83 -19.66 -17.30
CA GLY A 33 -20.18 -19.18 -17.48
C GLY A 33 -20.33 -17.81 -16.85
N GLY A 34 -20.67 -16.82 -17.67
CA GLY A 34 -21.05 -15.47 -17.23
C GLY A 34 -22.42 -15.45 -16.52
N ILE A 35 -23.06 -14.28 -16.50
CA ILE A 35 -24.36 -14.02 -15.83
C ILE A 35 -25.42 -15.09 -16.15
N PHE A 36 -25.39 -15.65 -17.35
CA PHE A 36 -26.32 -16.68 -17.84
C PHE A 36 -26.13 -18.07 -17.23
N SER A 37 -25.02 -18.33 -16.54
CA SER A 37 -24.71 -19.62 -15.90
C SER A 37 -24.88 -19.59 -14.37
N GLY A 38 -25.42 -18.50 -13.81
CA GLY A 38 -25.65 -18.37 -12.36
C GLY A 38 -24.38 -18.11 -11.53
N ASN A 39 -23.21 -17.96 -12.17
CA ASN A 39 -22.03 -17.43 -11.51
C ASN A 39 -22.14 -15.90 -11.40
N GLY A 40 -21.45 -15.31 -10.41
CA GLY A 40 -21.37 -13.86 -10.28
C GLY A 40 -20.93 -13.18 -11.58
N VAL A 41 -21.29 -11.91 -11.75
CA VAL A 41 -21.16 -11.10 -13.00
C VAL A 41 -19.80 -11.27 -13.70
N PHE A 42 -18.73 -11.51 -12.95
CA PHE A 42 -17.38 -11.75 -13.44
C PHE A 42 -16.84 -13.08 -12.88
N PRO A 43 -16.83 -14.18 -13.66
CA PRO A 43 -16.49 -15.51 -13.15
C PRO A 43 -14.97 -15.71 -12.95
N THR A 44 -14.11 -15.02 -13.70
CA THR A 44 -12.65 -15.19 -13.64
C THR A 44 -11.95 -14.05 -12.90
N GLY A 45 -10.81 -14.33 -12.25
CA GLY A 45 -10.00 -13.29 -11.58
C GLY A 45 -9.49 -12.20 -12.53
N LEU A 46 -9.13 -12.58 -13.77
CA LEU A 46 -8.67 -11.66 -14.81
C LEU A 46 -9.79 -10.73 -15.31
N SER A 47 -11.00 -11.27 -15.56
CA SER A 47 -12.14 -10.43 -15.99
C SER A 47 -12.52 -9.40 -14.92
N ARG A 48 -12.51 -9.80 -13.63
CA ARG A 48 -12.71 -8.88 -12.50
C ARG A 48 -11.66 -7.78 -12.48
N PHE A 49 -10.38 -8.13 -12.59
CA PHE A 49 -9.29 -7.16 -12.60
C PHE A 49 -9.44 -6.15 -13.74
N LEU A 50 -9.75 -6.61 -14.96
CA LEU A 50 -9.95 -5.71 -16.11
C LEU A 50 -11.10 -4.74 -15.88
N VAL A 51 -12.23 -5.23 -15.36
CA VAL A 51 -13.39 -4.39 -15.06
C VAL A 51 -13.06 -3.36 -13.96
N GLN A 52 -12.37 -3.78 -12.90
CA GLN A 52 -11.90 -2.88 -11.85
C GLN A 52 -10.97 -1.79 -12.42
N ALA A 53 -9.98 -2.18 -13.21
CA ALA A 53 -9.07 -1.25 -13.85
C ALA A 53 -9.81 -0.26 -14.76
N ILE A 54 -10.76 -0.74 -15.56
CA ILE A 54 -11.60 0.12 -16.41
C ILE A 54 -12.38 1.12 -15.57
N ILE A 55 -13.04 0.68 -14.49
CA ILE A 55 -13.81 1.57 -13.60
C ILE A 55 -12.89 2.62 -12.96
N ILE A 56 -11.75 2.20 -12.42
CA ILE A 56 -10.76 3.11 -11.79
C ILE A 56 -10.25 4.14 -12.81
N ILE A 57 -9.85 3.70 -14.00
CA ILE A 57 -9.31 4.58 -15.04
C ILE A 57 -10.40 5.51 -15.59
N ALA A 58 -11.61 5.01 -15.82
CA ALA A 58 -12.72 5.80 -16.34
C ALA A 58 -13.12 6.90 -15.35
N LEU A 59 -13.30 6.55 -14.06
CA LEU A 59 -13.69 7.50 -13.04
C LEU A 59 -12.60 8.55 -12.79
N SER A 60 -11.33 8.13 -12.68
CA SER A 60 -10.21 9.06 -12.49
C SER A 60 -10.05 10.03 -13.68
N ARG A 61 -10.20 9.55 -14.92
CA ARG A 61 -10.18 10.42 -16.12
C ARG A 61 -11.36 11.37 -16.15
N PHE A 62 -12.56 10.89 -15.82
CA PHE A 62 -13.75 11.71 -15.75
C PHE A 62 -13.57 12.85 -14.75
N LEU A 63 -13.15 12.55 -13.52
CA LEU A 63 -12.86 13.56 -12.49
C LEU A 63 -11.76 14.52 -12.92
N HIS A 64 -10.71 14.03 -13.59
CA HIS A 64 -9.63 14.87 -14.08
C HIS A 64 -10.10 15.93 -15.09
N ILE A 65 -11.11 15.65 -15.93
CA ILE A 65 -11.65 16.65 -16.88
C ILE A 65 -12.19 17.88 -16.14
N PHE A 66 -12.85 17.69 -14.99
CA PHE A 66 -13.35 18.78 -14.17
C PHE A 66 -12.23 19.43 -13.35
N LEU A 67 -11.40 18.62 -12.69
CA LEU A 67 -10.31 19.09 -11.82
C LEU A 67 -9.21 19.83 -12.59
N ARG A 68 -8.99 19.48 -13.87
CA ARG A 68 -8.05 20.19 -14.74
C ARG A 68 -8.46 21.65 -14.94
N LYS A 69 -9.77 21.97 -14.98
CA LYS A 69 -10.24 23.36 -15.04
C LYS A 69 -9.84 24.16 -13.79
N LEU A 70 -9.69 23.48 -12.65
CA LEU A 70 -9.21 24.04 -11.38
C LEU A 70 -7.68 23.99 -11.24
N ARG A 71 -6.94 23.68 -12.31
CA ARG A 71 -5.45 23.58 -12.35
C ARG A 71 -4.85 22.49 -11.45
N GLN A 72 -5.67 21.56 -10.97
CA GLN A 72 -5.21 20.46 -10.11
C GLN A 72 -4.38 19.43 -10.91
N PRO A 73 -3.25 18.93 -10.35
CA PRO A 73 -2.53 17.77 -10.89
C PRO A 73 -3.43 16.54 -11.06
N ARG A 74 -3.05 15.63 -11.95
CA ARG A 74 -3.86 14.45 -12.26
C ARG A 74 -3.92 13.48 -11.07
N VAL A 75 -2.85 13.38 -10.29
CA VAL A 75 -2.79 12.52 -9.09
C VAL A 75 -3.95 12.81 -8.13
N ILE A 76 -4.36 14.08 -7.99
CA ILE A 76 -5.46 14.45 -7.10
C ILE A 76 -6.78 13.83 -7.56
N ALA A 77 -7.04 13.81 -8.87
CA ALA A 77 -8.23 13.15 -9.41
C ALA A 77 -8.23 11.64 -9.16
N GLU A 78 -7.06 11.01 -9.18
CA GLU A 78 -6.90 9.59 -8.91
C GLU A 78 -7.10 9.26 -7.43
N VAL A 79 -6.58 10.08 -6.51
CA VAL A 79 -6.82 9.95 -5.07
C VAL A 79 -8.31 10.11 -4.75
N ILE A 80 -8.96 11.15 -5.29
CA ILE A 80 -10.40 11.37 -5.12
C ILE A 80 -11.19 10.19 -5.70
N SER A 81 -10.82 9.69 -6.88
CA SER A 81 -11.44 8.50 -7.48
C SER A 81 -11.33 7.29 -6.56
N GLY A 82 -10.17 7.06 -5.93
CA GLY A 82 -9.98 5.99 -4.96
C GLY A 82 -10.88 6.14 -3.73
N ILE A 83 -10.97 7.36 -3.18
CA ILE A 83 -11.87 7.67 -2.05
C ILE A 83 -13.34 7.43 -2.43
N MET A 84 -13.75 7.82 -3.64
CA MET A 84 -15.10 7.62 -4.13
C MET A 84 -15.43 6.13 -4.31
N LEU A 85 -14.53 5.35 -4.91
CA LEU A 85 -14.71 3.91 -5.14
C LEU A 85 -14.60 3.09 -3.85
N GLY A 86 -13.91 3.61 -2.85
CA GLY A 86 -13.74 2.99 -1.55
C GLY A 86 -15.01 3.01 -0.67
N PRO A 87 -14.88 2.54 0.59
CA PRO A 87 -15.99 2.51 1.56
C PRO A 87 -16.50 3.90 1.94
N SER A 88 -15.78 4.96 1.60
CA SER A 88 -16.16 6.35 1.92
C SER A 88 -17.34 6.87 1.09
N MET A 89 -17.65 6.29 -0.07
CA MET A 89 -18.84 6.66 -0.86
C MET A 89 -19.52 5.45 -1.50
N LEU A 90 -19.00 4.93 -2.62
CA LEU A 90 -19.66 3.87 -3.40
C LEU A 90 -19.68 2.54 -2.64
N GLY A 91 -18.68 2.28 -1.80
CA GLY A 91 -18.67 1.08 -0.95
C GLY A 91 -19.76 1.04 0.13
N ARG A 92 -20.49 2.14 0.39
CA ARG A 92 -21.68 2.14 1.26
C ARG A 92 -22.94 1.61 0.57
N ILE A 93 -22.95 1.55 -0.77
CA ILE A 93 -24.09 1.05 -1.52
C ILE A 93 -24.15 -0.48 -1.34
N PRO A 94 -25.28 -1.04 -0.89
CA PRO A 94 -25.41 -2.48 -0.68
C PRO A 94 -25.13 -3.22 -1.99
N GLY A 95 -24.25 -4.21 -1.95
CA GLY A 95 -23.87 -5.03 -3.10
C GLY A 95 -22.80 -4.43 -4.03
N PHE A 96 -22.46 -3.14 -3.95
CA PHE A 96 -21.44 -2.54 -4.83
C PHE A 96 -20.05 -3.14 -4.59
N LYS A 97 -19.61 -3.17 -3.31
CA LYS A 97 -18.31 -3.76 -2.94
C LYS A 97 -18.25 -5.23 -3.34
N GLN A 98 -19.29 -6.01 -3.04
CA GLN A 98 -19.32 -7.44 -3.33
C GLN A 98 -19.30 -7.75 -4.85
N THR A 99 -19.92 -6.88 -5.66
CA THR A 99 -20.02 -7.08 -7.12
C THR A 99 -18.74 -6.68 -7.85
N PHE A 100 -18.17 -5.51 -7.52
CA PHE A 100 -17.06 -4.94 -8.26
C PHE A 100 -15.71 -5.06 -7.57
N PHE A 101 -15.66 -5.09 -6.23
CA PHE A 101 -14.43 -5.15 -5.42
C PHE A 101 -14.53 -6.21 -4.32
N PRO A 102 -14.75 -7.50 -4.67
CA PRO A 102 -14.76 -8.58 -3.68
C PRO A 102 -13.37 -8.73 -3.04
N ASP A 103 -13.33 -9.14 -1.77
CA ASP A 103 -12.07 -9.17 -1.01
C ASP A 103 -11.02 -10.10 -1.67
N ASP A 104 -11.44 -11.17 -2.35
CA ASP A 104 -10.57 -12.09 -3.11
C ASP A 104 -9.81 -11.41 -4.28
N SER A 105 -10.35 -10.31 -4.82
CA SER A 105 -9.74 -9.60 -5.97
C SER A 105 -8.74 -8.52 -5.54
N SER A 106 -8.70 -8.18 -4.25
CA SER A 106 -7.80 -7.15 -3.72
C SER A 106 -6.32 -7.51 -3.88
N GLY A 107 -5.99 -8.80 -3.80
CA GLY A 107 -4.63 -9.31 -3.95
C GLY A 107 -4.03 -9.06 -5.33
N ILE A 108 -4.76 -9.42 -6.40
CA ILE A 108 -4.27 -9.21 -7.79
C ILE A 108 -4.18 -7.73 -8.15
N LEU A 109 -5.18 -6.93 -7.73
CA LEU A 109 -5.17 -5.49 -7.95
C LEU A 109 -3.99 -4.82 -7.23
N GLY A 110 -3.73 -5.21 -5.97
CA GLY A 110 -2.60 -4.73 -5.19
C GLY A 110 -1.25 -5.13 -5.78
N LEU A 111 -1.11 -6.37 -6.25
CA LEU A 111 0.11 -6.84 -6.90
C LEU A 111 0.42 -6.02 -8.16
N VAL A 112 -0.55 -5.85 -9.05
CA VAL A 112 -0.38 -5.07 -10.28
C VAL A 112 -0.13 -3.60 -9.97
N ALA A 113 -0.81 -3.04 -8.96
CA ALA A 113 -0.59 -1.65 -8.52
C ALA A 113 0.83 -1.44 -7.99
N ASN A 114 1.37 -2.37 -7.19
CA ASN A 114 2.73 -2.31 -6.68
C ASN A 114 3.76 -2.41 -7.81
N ILE A 115 3.57 -3.34 -8.75
CA ILE A 115 4.44 -3.45 -9.93
C ILE A 115 4.39 -2.14 -10.75
N GLY A 116 3.20 -1.58 -10.96
CA GLY A 116 3.02 -0.31 -11.66
C GLY A 116 3.71 0.85 -10.94
N LEU A 117 3.63 0.91 -9.60
CA LEU A 117 4.31 1.91 -8.79
C LEU A 117 5.84 1.77 -8.89
N VAL A 118 6.38 0.55 -8.87
CA VAL A 118 7.82 0.30 -9.02
C VAL A 118 8.30 0.77 -10.39
N PHE A 119 7.61 0.41 -11.48
CA PHE A 119 7.97 0.89 -12.82
C PHE A 119 7.84 2.41 -12.95
N TYR A 120 6.81 2.98 -12.33
CA TYR A 120 6.60 4.42 -12.31
C TYR A 120 7.77 5.14 -11.60
N LEU A 121 8.17 4.67 -10.42
CA LEU A 121 9.30 5.22 -9.68
C LEU A 121 10.63 5.03 -10.39
N PHE A 122 10.80 3.91 -11.09
CA PHE A 122 11.95 3.69 -11.94
C PHE A 122 12.03 4.72 -13.08
N LEU A 123 10.92 4.97 -13.78
CA LEU A 123 10.87 6.00 -14.82
C LEU A 123 11.16 7.40 -14.29
N VAL A 124 10.61 7.75 -13.12
CA VAL A 124 10.95 8.99 -12.43
C VAL A 124 12.45 9.05 -12.13
N GLY A 125 13.03 7.97 -11.60
CA GLY A 125 14.46 7.89 -11.30
C GLY A 125 15.35 8.09 -12.52
N LEU A 126 14.93 7.61 -13.70
CA LEU A 126 15.63 7.83 -14.96
C LEU A 126 15.58 9.29 -15.45
N GLU A 127 14.57 10.05 -15.03
CA GLU A 127 14.41 11.48 -15.37
C GLU A 127 15.23 12.38 -14.42
N LEU A 128 15.69 11.85 -13.28
CA LEU A 128 16.47 12.60 -12.30
C LEU A 128 17.96 12.62 -12.65
N GLU A 129 18.58 13.80 -12.59
CA GLU A 129 20.02 13.97 -12.71
C GLU A 129 20.70 13.77 -11.33
N PRO A 130 21.46 12.68 -11.10
CA PRO A 130 22.00 12.38 -9.77
C PRO A 130 22.96 13.44 -9.24
N GLN A 131 23.72 14.09 -10.14
CA GLN A 131 24.72 15.07 -9.75
C GLN A 131 24.11 16.35 -9.15
N VAL A 132 22.96 16.78 -9.65
CA VAL A 132 22.23 17.94 -9.13
C VAL A 132 21.52 17.60 -7.82
N PHE A 133 21.08 16.35 -7.66
CA PHE A 133 20.52 15.82 -6.41
C PHE A 133 21.54 15.84 -5.27
N PHE A 134 22.73 15.26 -5.47
CA PHE A 134 23.75 15.15 -4.41
C PHE A 134 24.36 16.50 -4.03
N ASN A 135 24.49 17.45 -4.97
CA ASN A 135 25.02 18.77 -4.67
C ASN A 135 24.13 19.58 -3.71
N ASN A 136 22.82 19.30 -3.67
CA ASN A 136 21.85 20.03 -2.84
C ASN A 136 21.45 19.28 -1.57
N ILE A 137 22.07 18.14 -1.26
CA ILE A 137 21.61 17.24 -0.20
C ILE A 137 21.66 17.86 1.20
N ARG A 138 22.65 18.73 1.49
CA ARG A 138 22.75 19.41 2.80
C ARG A 138 21.58 20.37 3.03
N THR A 139 21.30 21.22 2.05
CA THR A 139 20.17 22.17 2.12
C THR A 139 18.85 21.41 2.20
N SER A 140 18.72 20.35 1.40
CA SER A 140 17.53 19.51 1.34
C SER A 140 17.29 18.73 2.64
N ALA A 141 18.36 18.28 3.31
CA ALA A 141 18.28 17.63 4.62
C ALA A 141 17.75 18.57 5.72
N ILE A 142 18.14 19.85 5.71
CA ILE A 142 17.62 20.83 6.67
C ILE A 142 16.13 21.09 6.41
N ILE A 143 15.73 21.21 5.14
CA ILE A 143 14.33 21.39 4.74
C ILE A 143 13.49 20.18 5.14
N SER A 144 13.98 18.97 4.85
CA SER A 144 13.39 17.69 5.23
C SER A 144 13.21 17.59 6.75
N LEU A 145 14.27 17.85 7.53
CA LEU A 145 14.21 17.76 8.99
C LEU A 145 13.19 18.74 9.58
N ALA A 146 13.14 19.98 9.07
CA ALA A 146 12.12 20.95 9.47
C ALA A 146 10.70 20.49 9.06
N GLY A 147 10.58 19.91 7.86
CA GLY A 147 9.35 19.34 7.31
C GLY A 147 8.83 18.11 8.04
N ILE A 148 9.69 17.40 8.79
CA ILE A 148 9.31 16.25 9.62
C ILE A 148 9.03 16.70 11.07
N ILE A 149 9.97 17.41 11.69
CA ILE A 149 9.88 17.76 13.12
C ILE A 149 8.65 18.62 13.41
N LEU A 150 8.39 19.64 12.59
CA LEU A 150 7.30 20.57 12.85
C LEU A 150 5.93 19.87 12.76
N PRO A 151 5.57 19.17 11.68
CA PRO A 151 4.31 18.45 11.62
C PRO A 151 4.23 17.28 12.61
N PHE A 152 5.36 16.65 12.96
CA PHE A 152 5.38 15.62 14.00
C PHE A 152 4.93 16.19 15.35
N LEU A 153 5.49 17.34 15.77
CA LEU A 153 5.10 18.00 17.01
C LEU A 153 3.64 18.44 16.99
N VAL A 154 3.15 18.95 15.85
CA VAL A 154 1.73 19.28 15.67
C VAL A 154 0.87 18.02 15.78
N GLY A 155 1.29 16.90 15.17
CA GLY A 155 0.58 15.64 15.25
C GLY A 155 0.53 15.07 16.67
N VAL A 156 1.62 15.17 17.42
CA VAL A 156 1.68 14.81 18.84
C VAL A 156 0.73 15.71 19.66
N ALA A 157 0.74 17.03 19.44
CA ALA A 157 -0.15 17.94 20.14
C ALA A 157 -1.63 17.66 19.82
N CYS A 158 -1.97 17.44 18.55
CA CYS A 158 -3.32 17.09 18.11
C CYS A 158 -3.75 15.70 18.60
N SER A 159 -2.81 14.77 18.82
CA SER A 159 -3.13 13.40 19.23
C SER A 159 -3.90 13.34 20.54
N TYR A 160 -3.66 14.26 21.49
CA TYR A 160 -4.41 14.31 22.74
C TYR A 160 -5.90 14.57 22.50
N GLY A 161 -6.23 15.61 21.72
CA GLY A 161 -7.61 15.93 21.39
C GLY A 161 -8.28 14.84 20.53
N LEU A 162 -7.52 14.27 19.58
CA LEU A 162 -8.02 13.20 18.73
C LEU A 162 -8.28 11.91 19.53
N TYR A 163 -7.40 11.57 20.47
CA TYR A 163 -7.56 10.41 21.35
C TYR A 163 -8.81 10.56 22.22
N THR A 164 -9.04 11.73 22.82
CA THR A 164 -10.25 11.97 23.63
C THR A 164 -11.54 11.96 22.81
N TYR A 165 -11.54 12.48 21.57
CA TYR A 165 -12.73 12.51 20.70
C TYR A 165 -13.04 11.15 20.05
N LEU A 166 -12.03 10.39 19.64
CA LEU A 166 -12.20 9.11 18.94
C LEU A 166 -12.50 7.94 19.88
N LEU A 167 -12.14 8.01 21.17
CA LEU A 167 -12.43 6.96 22.15
C LEU A 167 -13.85 7.02 22.76
N VAL A 168 -14.81 7.70 22.11
CA VAL A 168 -16.25 7.48 22.35
C VAL A 168 -16.56 5.98 22.05
N PRO A 169 -17.33 5.28 22.88
CA PRO A 169 -16.90 4.14 23.72
C PRO A 169 -16.80 2.76 23.03
N ASN A 170 -16.23 2.65 21.82
CA ASN A 170 -16.21 1.38 21.08
C ASN A 170 -14.90 1.00 20.38
N VAL A 171 -13.79 1.71 20.65
CA VAL A 171 -12.49 1.39 20.02
C VAL A 171 -11.52 0.89 21.08
N ASN A 172 -10.99 -0.31 20.85
CA ASN A 172 -10.09 -1.11 21.70
C ASN A 172 -9.03 -0.30 22.46
N ASN A 173 -8.61 -0.81 23.63
CA ASN A 173 -7.55 -0.28 24.53
C ASN A 173 -6.17 -0.10 23.86
N VAL A 174 -6.02 0.85 22.93
CA VAL A 174 -4.72 1.23 22.38
C VAL A 174 -4.04 2.17 23.38
N PRO A 175 -2.80 1.88 23.82
CA PRO A 175 -2.08 2.77 24.73
C PRO A 175 -1.92 4.17 24.13
N PHE A 176 -2.08 5.21 24.95
CA PHE A 176 -1.97 6.59 24.47
C PHE A 176 -0.61 6.90 23.81
N MET A 177 0.49 6.38 24.36
CA MET A 177 1.84 6.55 23.79
C MET A 177 1.93 6.01 22.35
N SER A 178 1.36 4.82 22.12
CA SER A 178 1.28 4.17 20.82
C SER A 178 0.50 5.01 19.81
N PHE A 179 -0.67 5.52 20.23
CA PHE A 179 -1.50 6.37 19.40
C PHE A 179 -0.83 7.71 19.07
N MET A 180 -0.21 8.35 20.08
CA MET A 180 0.50 9.62 19.94
C MET A 180 1.66 9.50 18.94
N LEU A 181 2.54 8.51 19.12
CA LEU A 181 3.69 8.31 18.25
C LEU A 181 3.25 7.98 16.82
N PHE A 182 2.28 7.08 16.66
CA PHE A 182 1.75 6.75 15.33
C PHE A 182 1.14 7.96 14.65
N THR A 183 0.34 8.76 15.38
CA THR A 183 -0.29 9.97 14.83
C THR A 183 0.74 11.03 14.45
N GLY A 184 1.75 11.25 15.30
CA GLY A 184 2.86 12.16 15.03
C GLY A 184 3.61 11.77 13.75
N VAL A 185 4.02 10.49 13.65
CA VAL A 185 4.71 9.97 12.47
C VAL A 185 3.82 10.05 11.22
N ALA A 186 2.55 9.66 11.32
CA ALA A 186 1.62 9.68 10.19
C ALA A 186 1.39 11.08 9.62
N ILE A 187 1.41 12.12 10.46
CA ILE A 187 1.23 13.53 10.04
C ILE A 187 2.53 14.11 9.46
N SER A 188 3.70 13.60 9.85
CA SER A 188 5.00 14.11 9.40
C SER A 188 5.53 13.52 8.09
N ILE A 189 4.99 12.39 7.63
CA ILE A 189 5.50 11.70 6.44
C ILE A 189 4.89 12.30 5.17
N THR A 190 5.73 12.55 4.16
CA THR A 190 5.32 12.95 2.81
C THR A 190 5.61 11.85 1.80
N ALA A 191 4.76 11.69 0.78
CA ALA A 191 4.90 10.64 -0.22
C ALA A 191 5.76 11.10 -1.41
N PHE A 192 7.01 10.64 -1.47
CA PHE A 192 7.93 10.87 -2.57
C PHE A 192 7.34 10.60 -3.98
N PRO A 193 6.66 9.46 -4.25
CA PRO A 193 6.15 9.16 -5.59
C PRO A 193 5.14 10.19 -6.10
N VAL A 194 4.32 10.71 -5.19
CA VAL A 194 3.28 11.69 -5.51
C VAL A 194 3.91 13.05 -5.82
N LEU A 195 4.88 13.49 -5.02
CA LEU A 195 5.59 14.75 -5.27
C LEU A 195 6.30 14.71 -6.61
N ALA A 196 7.08 13.65 -6.87
CA ALA A 196 7.81 13.51 -8.13
C ALA A 196 6.86 13.58 -9.32
N ARG A 197 5.69 12.92 -9.22
CA ARG A 197 4.66 12.98 -10.26
C ARG A 197 4.15 14.38 -10.53
N ILE A 198 3.86 15.13 -9.47
CA ILE A 198 3.35 16.49 -9.59
C ILE A 198 4.40 17.37 -10.26
N LEU A 199 5.67 17.23 -9.89
CA LEU A 199 6.77 18.00 -10.49
C LEU A 199 6.98 17.63 -11.96
N THR A 200 6.91 16.34 -12.34
CA THR A 200 6.98 15.90 -13.75
C THR A 200 5.81 16.46 -14.55
N GLU A 201 4.57 16.31 -14.05
CA GLU A 201 3.37 16.79 -14.72
C GLU A 201 3.37 18.31 -14.91
N LYS A 202 3.99 19.05 -13.97
CA LYS A 202 4.12 20.51 -14.03
C LYS A 202 5.40 20.99 -14.72
N LYS A 203 6.26 20.08 -15.21
CA LYS A 203 7.55 20.39 -15.83
C LYS A 203 8.49 21.20 -14.92
N LEU A 204 8.43 20.92 -13.61
CA LEU A 204 9.22 21.60 -12.59
C LEU A 204 10.41 20.75 -12.08
N LEU A 205 10.51 19.48 -12.47
CA LEU A 205 11.57 18.56 -12.02
C LEU A 205 12.99 19.16 -12.12
N ALA A 206 13.33 19.75 -13.27
CA ALA A 206 14.67 20.28 -13.54
C ALA A 206 14.94 21.68 -12.97
N THR A 207 13.96 22.29 -12.29
CA THR A 207 14.15 23.60 -11.66
C THR A 207 14.90 23.47 -10.33
N PRO A 208 15.61 24.51 -9.83
CA PRO A 208 16.27 24.44 -8.53
C PRO A 208 15.32 24.11 -7.37
N VAL A 209 14.07 24.57 -7.46
CA VAL A 209 13.02 24.25 -6.47
C VAL A 209 12.58 22.79 -6.59
N GLY A 210 12.47 22.27 -7.82
CA GLY A 210 12.14 20.87 -8.06
C GLY A 210 13.22 19.91 -7.57
N THR A 211 14.49 20.17 -7.89
CA THR A 211 15.61 19.32 -7.50
C THR A 211 15.83 19.30 -6.00
N THR A 212 15.71 20.45 -5.32
CA THR A 212 15.75 20.53 -3.85
C THR A 212 14.56 19.84 -3.20
N ALA A 213 13.34 20.00 -3.74
CA ALA A 213 12.14 19.35 -3.20
C ALA A 213 12.21 17.81 -3.33
N ILE A 214 12.72 17.30 -4.45
CA ILE A 214 12.89 15.85 -4.67
C ILE A 214 13.97 15.29 -3.76
N SER A 215 15.08 16.01 -3.59
CA SER A 215 16.13 15.63 -2.66
C SER A 215 15.63 15.59 -1.22
N ALA A 216 14.86 16.59 -0.81
CA ALA A 216 14.24 16.59 0.51
C ALA A 216 13.25 15.43 0.68
N ALA A 217 12.38 15.18 -0.31
CA ALA A 217 11.41 14.10 -0.24
C ALA A 217 12.03 12.70 -0.26
N ALA A 218 13.18 12.50 -0.90
CA ALA A 218 13.92 11.24 -0.85
C ALA A 218 14.48 10.98 0.56
N ILE A 219 14.99 12.02 1.23
CA ILE A 219 15.42 11.95 2.62
C ILE A 219 14.20 11.67 3.52
N ASP A 220 13.08 12.36 3.28
CA ASP A 220 11.83 12.13 4.03
C ASP A 220 11.35 10.69 3.92
N ASP A 221 11.41 10.07 2.74
CA ASP A 221 10.96 8.68 2.54
C ASP A 221 11.85 7.68 3.33
N ALA A 222 13.18 7.89 3.33
CA ALA A 222 14.10 7.07 4.12
C ALA A 222 13.86 7.23 5.64
N VAL A 223 13.61 8.47 6.09
CA VAL A 223 13.25 8.75 7.49
C VAL A 223 11.87 8.19 7.85
N ALA A 224 10.92 8.21 6.92
CA ALA A 224 9.58 7.67 7.10
C ALA A 224 9.60 6.18 7.39
N TRP A 225 10.34 5.40 6.59
CA TRP A 225 10.46 3.95 6.79
C TRP A 225 11.16 3.59 8.10
N THR A 226 12.18 4.36 8.50
CA THR A 226 12.88 4.16 9.79
C THR A 226 11.99 4.50 10.99
N LEU A 227 11.28 5.63 10.96
CA LEU A 227 10.33 6.01 12.00
C LEU A 227 9.15 5.06 12.09
N LEU A 228 8.60 4.61 10.95
CA LEU A 228 7.51 3.64 10.93
C LEU A 228 7.94 2.30 11.53
N ALA A 229 9.13 1.81 11.18
CA ALA A 229 9.70 0.59 11.77
C ALA A 229 9.88 0.72 13.29
N LEU A 230 10.38 1.87 13.76
CA LEU A 230 10.50 2.18 15.19
C LEU A 230 9.13 2.13 15.88
N VAL A 231 8.11 2.82 15.34
CA VAL A 231 6.76 2.83 15.94
C VAL A 231 6.22 1.41 15.99
N ILE A 232 6.21 0.67 14.88
CA ILE A 232 5.70 -0.71 14.84
C ILE A 232 6.44 -1.60 15.84
N SER A 233 7.75 -1.42 15.98
CA SER A 233 8.54 -2.17 16.96
C SER A 233 8.14 -1.82 18.38
N ILE A 234 7.93 -0.55 18.73
CA ILE A 234 7.46 -0.16 20.07
C ILE A 234 6.07 -0.74 20.36
N LEU A 235 5.21 -0.85 19.34
CA LEU A 235 3.85 -1.41 19.48
C LEU A 235 3.84 -2.91 19.80
N HIS A 236 4.82 -3.67 19.29
CA HIS A 236 4.85 -5.13 19.40
C HIS A 236 5.96 -5.67 20.29
N ALA A 237 6.96 -4.86 20.63
CA ALA A 237 8.09 -5.29 21.45
C ALA A 237 7.63 -5.50 22.89
N LYS A 238 7.97 -6.67 23.42
CA LYS A 238 7.86 -6.95 24.87
C LYS A 238 9.00 -6.29 25.66
N ASP A 239 10.14 -6.07 25.00
CA ASP A 239 11.37 -5.49 25.58
C ASP A 239 11.87 -4.26 24.80
N GLN A 240 12.32 -3.23 25.52
CA GLN A 240 12.83 -1.98 24.94
C GLN A 240 14.10 -2.17 24.09
N LEU A 241 14.90 -3.20 24.38
CA LEU A 241 16.12 -3.53 23.64
C LEU A 241 15.81 -3.96 22.19
N THR A 242 14.69 -4.64 21.97
CA THR A 242 14.27 -5.04 20.61
C THR A 242 13.90 -3.82 19.77
N ALA A 243 13.22 -2.83 20.36
CA ALA A 243 12.90 -1.59 19.68
C ALA A 243 14.15 -0.79 19.30
N LEU A 244 15.14 -0.72 20.19
CA LEU A 244 16.42 -0.08 19.89
C LEU A 244 17.18 -0.81 18.77
N TYR A 245 17.21 -2.14 18.81
CA TYR A 245 17.84 -2.94 17.77
C TYR A 245 17.18 -2.72 16.39
N VAL A 246 15.85 -2.76 16.32
CA VAL A 246 15.10 -2.49 15.07
C VAL A 246 15.39 -1.08 14.54
N PHE A 247 15.44 -0.08 15.42
CA PHE A 247 15.76 1.28 15.02
C PHE A 247 17.18 1.42 14.45
N LEU A 248 18.18 0.81 15.10
CA LEU A 248 19.56 0.83 14.64
C LEU A 248 19.72 0.13 13.29
N VAL A 249 19.09 -1.04 13.11
CA VAL A 249 19.12 -1.77 11.85
C VAL A 249 18.42 -1.00 10.74
N ALA A 250 17.25 -0.42 11.02
CA ALA A 250 16.54 0.39 10.03
C ALA A 250 17.35 1.65 9.65
N SER A 251 17.99 2.31 10.62
CA SER A 251 18.84 3.47 10.38
C SER A 251 20.09 3.10 9.57
N ALA A 252 20.69 1.94 9.86
CA ALA A 252 21.80 1.41 9.08
C ALA A 252 21.38 1.11 7.63
N TYR A 253 20.20 0.50 7.44
CA TYR A 253 19.63 0.28 6.11
C TYR A 253 19.40 1.58 5.34
N ALA A 254 18.87 2.61 6.00
CA ALA A 254 18.63 3.91 5.37
C ALA A 254 19.93 4.68 5.03
N ALA A 255 21.07 4.32 5.64
CA ALA A 255 22.36 4.94 5.41
C ALA A 255 23.18 4.29 4.28
N VAL A 256 22.79 3.10 3.82
CA VAL A 256 23.42 2.34 2.73
C VAL A 256 22.78 2.72 1.40
#